data_AF-A0A953W9L6-F1
#
_entry.id   AF-A0A953W9L6-F1
#
_cell.length_a   1.000
_cell.length_b   1.000
_cell.length_c   1.000
_cell.angle_alpha   90.00
_cell.angle_beta   90.00
_cell.angle_gamma   90.00
#
_symmetry.space_group_name_H-M   'P 1'
#
loop_
_entity.id
_entity.type
_entity.pdbx_description
1 polymer ?
#
loop_
_entity_poly.entity_id
_entity_poly.type
_entity_poly.pdbx_seq_one_letter_code
_entity_poly.pdbx_strand_id
1 'polypeptide(L)'
;AAMARISLEEPDETLLEKLIVKLLLDRQLKAPPAVASFAAPRLRKTFAAAHEFVDALDRASIASKRPVGIGLARSVLANLSEEESGP
;
A
#
# COMPACT_ATOMS: atom_id res chain seq x y z
N ALA A 1 -13.39 20.35 -30.13
CA ALA A 1 -14.23 19.99 -28.96
C ALA A 1 -13.34 20.01 -27.72
N ALA A 2 -13.73 20.73 -26.67
CA ALA A 2 -13.02 20.68 -25.38
C ALA A 2 -13.51 19.46 -24.60
N MET A 3 -12.60 18.53 -24.25
CA MET A 3 -12.94 17.38 -23.41
C MET A 3 -13.17 17.85 -21.97
N ALA A 4 -14.26 17.36 -21.34
CA ALA A 4 -14.49 17.58 -19.93
C ALA A 4 -13.37 16.94 -19.10
N ARG A 5 -12.67 17.74 -18.31
CA ARG A 5 -11.62 17.28 -17.39
C ARG A 5 -12.24 17.17 -16.00
N ILE A 6 -12.27 15.95 -15.44
CA ILE A 6 -12.63 15.69 -14.05
C ILE A 6 -11.33 15.43 -13.28
N SER A 7 -11.15 16.12 -12.15
CA SER A 7 -10.03 15.90 -11.24
C SER A 7 -10.46 14.91 -10.15
N LEU A 8 -9.63 13.91 -9.87
CA LEU A 8 -9.78 13.09 -8.68
C LEU A 8 -9.14 13.81 -7.49
N GLU A 9 -9.83 13.83 -6.37
CA GLU A 9 -9.25 14.21 -5.09
C GLU A 9 -8.32 13.11 -4.56
N GLU A 10 -7.42 13.48 -3.66
CA GLU A 10 -6.63 12.53 -2.89
C GLU A 10 -7.56 11.59 -2.10
N PRO A 11 -7.19 10.30 -1.97
CA PRO A 11 -7.99 9.37 -1.19
C PRO A 11 -7.97 9.74 0.29
N ASP A 12 -9.14 9.67 0.91
CA ASP A 12 -9.21 9.62 2.37
C ASP A 12 -8.63 8.29 2.89
N GLU A 13 -8.42 8.21 4.21
CA GLU A 13 -7.83 7.02 4.85
C GLU A 13 -8.68 5.75 4.64
N THR A 14 -10.01 5.90 4.64
CA THR A 14 -10.94 4.77 4.46
C THR A 14 -10.87 4.23 3.04
N LEU A 15 -10.75 5.10 2.05
CA LEU A 15 -10.57 4.74 0.66
C LEU A 15 -9.21 4.07 0.44
N LEU A 16 -8.16 4.60 1.08
CA LEU A 16 -6.82 3.98 1.08
C LEU A 16 -6.84 2.58 1.65
N GLU A 17 -7.47 2.37 2.80
CA GLU A 17 -7.61 1.03 3.39
C GLU A 17 -8.31 0.06 2.43
N LYS A 18 -9.47 0.46 1.88
CA LYS A 18 -10.22 -0.37 0.91
C LYS A 18 -9.41 -0.65 -0.36
N LEU A 19 -8.67 0.34 -0.85
CA LEU A 19 -7.80 0.20 -2.00
C LEU A 19 -6.69 -0.81 -1.72
N ILE A 20 -6.02 -0.73 -0.56
CA ILE A 20 -4.98 -1.69 -0.17
C ILE A 20 -5.56 -3.10 -0.11
N VAL A 21 -6.72 -3.30 0.53
CA VAL A 21 -7.41 -4.60 0.53
C VAL A 21 -7.63 -5.11 -0.89
N LYS A 22 -8.16 -4.26 -1.78
CA LYS A 22 -8.39 -4.63 -3.18
C LYS A 22 -7.09 -4.98 -3.91
N LEU A 23 -6.04 -4.18 -3.76
CA LEU A 23 -4.74 -4.40 -4.41
C LEU A 23 -4.04 -5.69 -3.94
N LEU A 24 -4.22 -6.07 -2.67
CA LEU A 24 -3.74 -7.35 -2.13
C LEU A 24 -4.51 -8.52 -2.75
N LEU A 25 -5.83 -8.41 -2.84
CA LEU A 25 -6.69 -9.43 -3.45
C LEU A 25 -6.39 -9.64 -4.93
N ASP A 26 -6.20 -8.55 -5.68
CA ASP A 26 -5.84 -8.61 -7.11
C ASP A 26 -4.53 -9.38 -7.34
N ARG A 27 -3.57 -9.26 -6.42
CA ARG A 27 -2.30 -10.00 -6.43
C ARG A 27 -2.39 -11.38 -5.77
N GLN A 28 -3.60 -11.82 -5.40
CA GLN A 28 -3.86 -13.07 -4.69
C GLN A 28 -3.08 -13.24 -3.37
N LEU A 29 -2.67 -12.13 -2.75
CA LEU A 29 -1.95 -12.14 -1.49
C LEU A 29 -2.91 -12.46 -0.34
N LYS A 30 -2.64 -13.58 0.35
CA LYS A 30 -3.36 -13.94 1.58
C LYS A 30 -2.86 -13.10 2.75
N ALA A 31 -3.41 -11.88 2.88
CA ALA A 31 -3.11 -10.95 3.95
C ALA A 31 -4.28 -10.85 4.95
N PRO A 32 -4.03 -10.81 6.26
CA PRO A 32 -5.05 -10.47 7.24
C PRO A 32 -5.59 -9.04 6.98
N PRO A 33 -6.90 -8.77 7.20
CA PRO A 33 -7.47 -7.42 7.03
C PRO A 33 -6.73 -6.34 7.82
N ALA A 34 -6.18 -6.73 8.98
CA ALA A 34 -5.38 -5.86 9.84
C ALA A 34 -4.15 -5.23 9.13
N VAL A 35 -3.65 -5.82 8.04
CA VAL A 35 -2.53 -5.25 7.28
C VAL A 35 -2.93 -3.94 6.61
N ALA A 36 -4.12 -3.87 6.03
CA ALA A 36 -4.60 -2.67 5.36
C ALA A 36 -4.88 -1.54 6.36
N SER A 37 -5.60 -1.83 7.46
CA SER A 37 -5.88 -0.86 8.53
C SER A 37 -4.61 -0.43 9.28
N PHE A 38 -3.57 -1.28 9.31
CA PHE A 38 -2.26 -0.88 9.81
C PHE A 38 -1.52 0.05 8.84
N ALA A 39 -1.55 -0.22 7.54
CA ALA A 39 -0.77 0.54 6.56
C ALA A 39 -1.40 1.88 6.18
N ALA A 40 -2.71 1.93 5.99
CA ALA A 40 -3.43 3.12 5.51
C ALA A 40 -3.09 4.42 6.26
N PRO A 41 -3.11 4.49 7.61
CA PRO A 41 -2.79 5.73 8.35
C PRO A 41 -1.30 6.11 8.33
N ARG A 42 -0.42 5.23 7.82
CA ARG A 42 1.05 5.43 7.81
C ARG A 42 1.58 5.77 6.43
N LEU A 43 0.77 5.58 5.39
CA LEU A 43 1.10 5.95 4.03
C LEU A 43 0.70 7.40 3.78
N ARG A 44 1.33 7.97 2.75
CA ARG A 44 0.86 9.23 2.16
C ARG A 44 -0.56 9.04 1.63
N LYS A 45 -1.39 10.08 1.69
CA LYS A 45 -2.77 10.07 1.20
C LYS A 45 -2.83 10.13 -0.33
N THR A 46 -2.17 9.18 -1.00
CA THR A 46 -2.08 9.09 -2.46
C THR A 46 -2.31 7.67 -2.92
N PHE A 47 -2.85 7.51 -4.12
CA PHE A 47 -3.01 6.20 -4.75
C PHE A 47 -1.64 5.52 -4.99
N ALA A 48 -0.63 6.30 -5.39
CA ALA A 48 0.72 5.80 -5.65
C ALA A 48 1.33 5.11 -4.43
N ALA A 49 1.26 5.74 -3.24
CA ALA A 49 1.79 5.15 -2.01
C ALA A 49 1.13 3.80 -1.66
N ALA A 50 -0.17 3.64 -1.92
CA ALA A 50 -0.86 2.36 -1.73
C ALA A 50 -0.32 1.27 -2.67
N HIS A 51 -0.10 1.61 -3.94
CA HIS A 51 0.48 0.71 -4.93
C HIS A 51 1.92 0.32 -4.57
N GLU A 52 2.76 1.30 -4.27
CA GLU A 52 4.17 1.09 -3.88
C GLU A 52 4.28 0.19 -2.65
N PHE A 53 3.44 0.43 -1.63
CA PHE A 53 3.38 -0.41 -0.44
C PHE A 53 3.03 -1.87 -0.78
N VAL A 54 1.97 -2.10 -1.57
CA VAL A 54 1.54 -3.45 -1.92
C VAL A 54 2.58 -4.17 -2.79
N ASP A 55 3.23 -3.46 -3.72
CA ASP A 55 4.29 -4.02 -4.56
C ASP A 55 5.56 -4.35 -3.77
N ALA A 56 5.92 -3.51 -2.79
CA ALA A 56 7.01 -3.82 -1.87
C ALA A 56 6.67 -5.01 -0.97
N LEU A 57 5.42 -5.12 -0.52
CA LEU A 57 4.96 -6.22 0.32
C LEU A 57 4.97 -7.57 -0.40
N ASP A 58 4.51 -7.60 -1.65
CA ASP A 58 4.54 -8.78 -2.50
C ASP A 58 5.98 -9.28 -2.69
N ARG A 59 6.86 -8.38 -3.15
CA ARG A 59 8.30 -8.68 -3.34
C ARG A 59 8.95 -9.18 -2.06
N ALA A 60 8.66 -8.55 -0.92
CA ALA A 60 9.21 -8.94 0.37
C ALA A 60 8.68 -10.32 0.83
N SER A 61 7.41 -10.64 0.55
CA SER A 61 6.82 -11.94 0.88
C SER A 61 7.50 -13.06 0.10
N ILE A 62 7.73 -12.86 -1.19
CA ILE A 62 8.45 -13.81 -2.07
C ILE A 62 9.91 -13.96 -1.61
N ALA A 63 10.62 -12.85 -1.43
CA ALA A 63 12.05 -12.85 -1.09
C ALA A 63 12.32 -13.50 0.27
N SER A 64 11.48 -13.22 1.27
CA SER A 64 11.63 -13.80 2.61
C SER A 64 10.99 -15.19 2.75
N LYS A 65 10.21 -15.64 1.76
CA LYS A 65 9.38 -16.86 1.82
C LYS A 65 8.46 -16.87 3.05
N ARG A 66 7.94 -15.70 3.43
CA ARG A 66 7.05 -15.53 4.59
C ARG A 66 5.67 -15.09 4.16
N PRO A 67 4.62 -15.53 4.86
CA PRO A 67 3.26 -15.05 4.60
C PRO A 67 3.16 -13.54 4.89
N VAL A 68 2.25 -12.88 4.16
CA VAL A 68 1.93 -11.47 4.39
C VAL A 68 1.23 -11.31 5.73
N GLY A 69 1.74 -10.40 6.57
CA GLY A 69 1.17 -10.09 7.88
C GLY A 69 1.77 -8.82 8.46
N ILE A 70 1.32 -8.42 9.66
CA ILE A 70 1.71 -7.15 10.30
C ILE A 70 3.22 -6.99 10.44
N GLY A 71 3.94 -8.08 10.76
CA GLY A 71 5.40 -8.02 10.88
C GLY A 71 6.08 -7.63 9.57
N LEU A 72 5.68 -8.25 8.46
CA LEU A 72 6.24 -7.94 7.14
C LEU A 72 5.83 -6.54 6.66
N ALA A 73 4.57 -6.15 6.89
CA ALA A 73 4.06 -4.82 6.57
C ALA A 73 4.83 -3.71 7.31
N ARG A 74 5.15 -3.93 8.60
CA ARG A 74 5.97 -3.01 9.39
C ARG A 74 7.37 -2.85 8.80
N SER A 75 8.02 -3.95 8.44
CA SER A 75 9.36 -3.91 7.82
C SER A 75 9.34 -3.17 6.48
N VAL A 76 8.34 -3.42 5.64
CA VAL A 76 8.19 -2.74 4.35
C VAL A 76 7.97 -1.24 4.53
N LEU A 77 7.09 -0.83 5.45
CA LEU A 77 6.85 0.58 5.73
C LEU A 77 8.10 1.29 6.26
N ALA A 78 8.89 0.65 7.11
CA ALA A 78 10.16 1.20 7.58
C ALA A 78 11.10 1.48 6.40
N ASN A 79 11.27 0.51 5.51
CA ASN A 79 12.15 0.66 4.34
C ASN A 79 11.68 1.76 3.39
N LEU A 80 10.37 1.84 3.11
CA LEU A 80 9.79 2.92 2.28
C LEU A 80 10.02 4.30 2.90
N SER A 81 10.01 4.40 4.24
CA SER A 81 10.28 5.67 4.95
C SER A 81 11.76 6.07 4.85
N GLU A 82 12.67 5.09 4.83
CA GLU A 82 14.11 5.30 4.71
C GLU A 82 14.51 5.72 3.29
N GLU A 83 13.91 5.13 2.25
CA GLU A 83 14.15 5.51 0.84
C GLU A 83 13.74 6.97 0.57
N GLU A 84 12.69 7.45 1.23
CA GLU A 84 12.23 8.84 1.14
C GLU A 84 13.11 9.82 1.93
N SER A 85 13.87 9.32 2.92
CA SER A 85 14.76 10.10 3.77
C SER A 85 16.24 10.03 3.32
N GLY A 86 16.51 9.44 2.15
CA GLY A 86 17.83 9.40 1.53
C GLY A 86 18.41 10.79 1.21
N PRO A 87 19.75 10.92 1.10
CA PRO A 87 20.48 12.19 1.17
C PRO A 87 20.11 13.24 0.12
#